data_AF-A0A972WYZ7-F1
#
_entry.id   AF-A0A972WYZ7-F1
#
_cell.length_a   1.000
_cell.length_b   1.000
_cell.length_c   1.000
_cell.angle_alpha   90.00
_cell.angle_beta   90.00
_cell.angle_gamma   90.00
#
_symmetry.space_group_name_H-M   'P 1'
#
loop_
_entity.id
_entity.type
_entity.pdbx_description
1 polymer ?
#
loop_
_entity_poly.entity_id
_entity_poly.type
_entity_poly.pdbx_seq_one_letter_code
_entity_poly.pdbx_strand_id
1 'polypeptide(L)'
;MLDLLQKTLLDLEKTKAHLLYSYEKVKKINLSKEPSEEALETLESFSSRFARLSEIIISRYFRLLMRTKDPSFRGSVIDLLNQAEKFAWITSAQTWTRIRELRNIAAHEYGIDDYMKLYQELMTLTPEILAAIPKS
;
A
#
# COMPACT_ATOMS: atom_id res chain seq x y z
N MET A 1 14.27 19.60 5.28
CA MET A 1 14.26 18.14 5.00
C MET A 1 13.65 17.36 6.16
N LEU A 2 14.09 17.60 7.40
CA LEU A 2 13.51 16.99 8.61
C LEU A 2 12.01 17.27 8.76
N ASP A 3 11.58 18.52 8.59
CA ASP A 3 10.16 18.93 8.67
C ASP A 3 9.27 18.18 7.65
N LEU A 4 9.75 18.02 6.40
CA LEU A 4 9.02 17.30 5.36
C LEU A 4 8.89 15.79 5.65
N LEU A 5 9.93 15.19 6.23
CA LEU A 5 9.89 13.79 6.66
C LEU A 5 8.91 13.62 7.81
N GLN A 6 8.94 14.50 8.81
CA GLN A 6 8.03 14.48 9.96
C GLN A 6 6.56 14.65 9.53
N LYS A 7 6.28 15.59 8.62
CA LYS A 7 4.95 15.76 8.03
C LYS A 7 4.50 14.51 7.27
N THR A 8 5.42 13.86 6.56
CA THR A 8 5.11 12.63 5.81
C THR A 8 4.82 11.46 6.76
N LEU A 9 5.58 11.31 7.85
CA LEU A 9 5.32 10.29 8.87
C LEU A 9 3.96 10.50 9.54
N LEU A 10 3.58 11.75 9.87
CA LEU A 10 2.25 12.03 10.44
C LEU A 10 1.10 11.66 9.49
N ASP A 11 1.26 11.93 8.19
CA ASP A 11 0.29 11.57 7.16
C ASP A 11 0.19 10.04 6.96
N LEU A 12 1.34 9.36 7.03
CA LEU A 12 1.42 7.90 7.00
C LEU A 12 0.71 7.26 8.19
N GLU A 13 0.93 7.74 9.42
CA GLU A 13 0.28 7.21 10.62
C GLU A 13 -1.24 7.35 10.55
N LYS A 14 -1.75 8.53 10.14
CA LYS A 14 -3.19 8.74 9.94
C LYS A 14 -3.75 7.81 8.87
N THR A 15 -3.09 7.73 7.71
CA THR A 15 -3.55 6.88 6.59
C THR A 15 -3.49 5.40 6.96
N LYS A 16 -2.46 4.98 7.69
CA LYS A 16 -2.29 3.62 8.23
C LYS A 16 -3.43 3.24 9.17
N ALA A 17 -3.82 4.14 10.08
CA ALA A 17 -4.95 3.89 10.98
C ALA A 17 -6.26 3.67 10.20
N HIS A 18 -6.51 4.46 9.15
CA HIS A 18 -7.68 4.27 8.29
C HIS A 18 -7.65 2.96 7.51
N LEU A 19 -6.48 2.57 6.98
CA LEU A 19 -6.32 1.27 6.30
C LEU A 19 -6.55 0.12 7.26
N LEU A 20 -5.93 0.17 8.44
CA LEU A 20 -6.09 -0.86 9.47
C LEU A 20 -7.56 -1.05 9.86
N TYR A 21 -8.29 0.04 10.06
CA TYR A 21 -9.72 -0.01 10.34
C TYR A 21 -10.53 -0.72 9.24
N SER A 22 -10.30 -0.37 7.97
CA SER A 22 -10.97 -1.04 6.85
C SER A 22 -10.52 -2.49 6.67
N TYR A 23 -9.26 -2.79 6.95
CA TYR A 23 -8.71 -4.14 6.85
C TYR A 23 -9.37 -5.08 7.86
N GLU A 24 -9.54 -4.64 9.12
CA GLU A 24 -10.25 -5.41 10.15
C GLU A 24 -11.74 -5.60 9.84
N LYS A 25 -12.36 -4.69 9.08
CA LYS A 25 -13.73 -4.89 8.58
C LYS A 25 -13.77 -5.93 7.46
N VAL A 26 -12.91 -5.80 6.46
CA VAL A 26 -12.89 -6.69 5.29
C VAL A 26 -12.55 -8.13 5.67
N LYS A 27 -11.73 -8.36 6.71
CA LYS A 27 -11.48 -9.72 7.26
C LYS A 27 -12.74 -10.48 7.66
N LYS A 28 -13.83 -9.79 7.96
CA LYS A 28 -15.10 -10.38 8.38
C LYS A 28 -16.04 -10.67 7.20
N ILE A 29 -15.70 -10.20 6.00
CA ILE A 29 -16.48 -10.40 4.78
C ILE A 29 -16.12 -11.77 4.21
N ASN A 30 -17.14 -12.58 3.92
CA ASN A 30 -16.93 -13.85 3.24
C ASN A 30 -16.79 -13.64 1.72
N LEU A 31 -15.56 -13.65 1.23
CA LEU A 31 -15.23 -13.50 -0.19
C LEU A 31 -15.53 -14.76 -1.05
N SER A 32 -16.09 -15.83 -0.47
CA SER A 32 -16.49 -17.02 -1.22
C SER A 32 -17.92 -16.94 -1.78
N LYS A 33 -18.60 -15.82 -1.55
CA LYS A 33 -19.97 -15.56 -1.97
C LYS A 33 -20.04 -14.16 -2.59
N GLU A 34 -21.10 -13.93 -3.36
CA GLU A 34 -21.41 -12.59 -3.83
C GLU A 34 -21.59 -11.64 -2.63
N PRO A 35 -20.83 -10.52 -2.56
CA PRO A 35 -20.93 -9.58 -1.45
C PRO A 35 -22.25 -8.80 -1.53
N SER A 36 -22.80 -8.40 -0.37
CA SER A 36 -23.88 -7.40 -0.35
C SER A 36 -23.34 -6.02 -0.77
N GLU A 37 -24.23 -5.09 -1.12
CA GLU A 37 -23.86 -3.70 -1.44
C GLU A 37 -23.01 -3.06 -0.34
N GLU A 38 -23.35 -3.27 0.93
CA GLU A 38 -22.57 -2.73 2.05
C GLU A 38 -21.17 -3.38 2.16
N ALA A 39 -21.06 -4.65 1.78
CA ALA A 39 -19.77 -5.33 1.70
C ALA A 39 -18.94 -4.80 0.53
N LEU A 40 -19.56 -4.54 -0.63
CA LEU A 40 -18.90 -3.91 -1.78
C LEU A 40 -18.36 -2.52 -1.42
N GLU A 41 -19.17 -1.65 -0.81
CA GLU A 41 -18.72 -0.32 -0.34
C GLU A 41 -17.54 -0.43 0.64
N THR A 42 -17.57 -1.43 1.53
CA THR A 42 -16.49 -1.68 2.48
C THR A 42 -15.19 -2.11 1.78
N LEU A 43 -15.32 -2.96 0.76
CA LEU A 43 -14.20 -3.42 -0.08
C LEU A 43 -13.63 -2.24 -0.87
N GLU A 44 -14.44 -1.44 -1.54
CA GLU A 44 -13.99 -0.25 -2.29
C GLU A 44 -13.28 0.78 -1.38
N SER A 45 -13.83 1.02 -0.19
CA SER A 45 -13.17 1.90 0.78
C SER A 45 -11.80 1.34 1.20
N PHE A 46 -11.69 0.02 1.36
CA PHE A 46 -10.44 -0.65 1.67
C PHE A 46 -9.42 -0.56 0.53
N SER A 47 -9.80 -0.87 -0.71
CA SER A 47 -8.89 -0.80 -1.86
C SER A 47 -8.38 0.62 -2.11
N SER A 48 -9.24 1.63 -1.97
CA SER A 48 -8.86 3.04 -2.04
C SER A 48 -7.83 3.42 -0.97
N ARG A 49 -8.00 2.96 0.27
CA ARG A 49 -7.04 3.22 1.37
C ARG A 49 -5.72 2.48 1.17
N PHE A 50 -5.77 1.24 0.67
CA PHE A 50 -4.59 0.47 0.30
C PHE A 50 -3.77 1.21 -0.76
N ALA A 51 -4.45 1.64 -1.83
CA ALA A 51 -3.84 2.40 -2.93
C ALA A 51 -3.21 3.70 -2.44
N ARG A 52 -3.92 4.44 -1.56
CA ARG A 52 -3.41 5.68 -0.97
C ARG A 52 -2.17 5.45 -0.11
N LEU A 53 -2.18 4.46 0.79
CA LEU A 53 -1.06 4.24 1.70
C LEU A 53 0.19 3.80 0.96
N SER A 54 0.06 2.79 0.08
CA SER A 54 1.15 2.31 -0.77
C SER A 54 1.74 3.43 -1.63
N GLU A 55 0.91 4.30 -2.20
CA GLU A 55 1.37 5.44 -2.98
C GLU A 55 2.20 6.42 -2.15
N ILE A 56 1.74 6.79 -0.94
CA ILE A 56 2.51 7.69 -0.07
C ILE A 56 3.84 7.06 0.32
N ILE A 57 3.87 5.76 0.60
CA ILE A 57 5.11 5.05 0.96
C ILE A 57 6.10 5.08 -0.21
N ILE A 58 5.69 4.65 -1.40
CA ILE A 58 6.58 4.52 -2.56
C ILE A 58 7.00 5.91 -3.07
N SER A 59 6.03 6.79 -3.33
CA SER A 59 6.28 8.04 -4.04
C SER A 59 6.80 9.16 -3.14
N ARG A 60 6.58 9.09 -1.82
CA ARG A 60 7.04 10.12 -0.89
C ARG A 60 8.05 9.57 0.11
N TYR A 61 7.68 8.57 0.91
CA TYR A 61 8.54 8.10 2.01
C TYR A 61 9.86 7.51 1.53
N PHE A 62 9.83 6.49 0.67
CA PHE A 62 11.04 5.88 0.14
C PHE A 62 11.87 6.86 -0.68
N ARG A 63 11.24 7.77 -1.42
CA ARG A 63 11.98 8.83 -2.13
C ARG A 63 12.70 9.79 -1.17
N LEU A 64 12.08 10.15 -0.05
CA LEU A 64 12.70 10.99 0.97
C LEU A 64 13.86 10.26 1.65
N LEU A 65 13.66 8.99 2.03
CA LEU A 65 14.75 8.17 2.57
C LEU A 65 15.88 7.97 1.55
N MET A 66 15.55 7.82 0.27
CA MET A 66 16.56 7.68 -0.77
C MET A 66 17.38 8.97 -0.90
N ARG A 67 16.73 10.13 -0.88
CA ARG A 67 17.44 11.42 -0.94
C ARG A 67 18.38 11.64 0.24
N THR A 68 18.13 11.04 1.40
CA THR A 68 19.05 11.13 2.55
C THR A 68 20.22 10.16 2.45
N LYS A 69 20.03 8.99 1.80
CA LYS A 69 21.09 7.99 1.57
C LYS A 69 21.95 8.30 0.35
N ASP A 70 21.31 8.67 -0.76
CA ASP A 70 21.90 9.01 -2.04
C ASP A 70 21.14 10.19 -2.68
N PRO A 71 21.59 11.45 -2.44
CA PRO A 71 21.00 12.65 -3.04
C PRO A 71 21.07 12.68 -4.58
N SER A 72 22.00 11.92 -5.16
CA SER A 72 22.22 11.86 -6.60
C SER A 72 21.28 10.86 -7.29
N PHE A 73 20.55 10.04 -6.53
CA PHE A 73 19.63 9.04 -7.08
C PHE A 73 18.61 9.66 -8.05
N ARG A 74 18.55 9.11 -9.26
CA ARG A 74 17.57 9.46 -10.32
C ARG A 74 16.85 8.24 -10.91
N GLY A 75 16.92 7.10 -10.21
CA GLY A 75 16.33 5.86 -10.67
C GLY A 75 14.80 5.88 -10.75
N SER A 76 14.28 4.92 -11.50
CA SER A 76 12.85 4.63 -11.62
C SER A 76 12.26 4.16 -10.27
N VAL A 77 10.94 3.93 -10.24
CA VAL A 77 10.30 3.30 -9.07
C VAL A 77 10.84 1.88 -8.85
N ILE A 78 11.15 1.14 -9.91
CA ILE A 78 11.71 -0.22 -9.79
C ILE A 78 13.09 -0.14 -9.13
N ASP A 79 13.93 0.79 -9.57
CA ASP A 79 15.24 1.04 -8.95
C ASP A 79 15.10 1.42 -7.48
N LEU A 80 14.10 2.26 -7.16
CA LEU A 80 13.83 2.68 -5.79
C LEU A 80 13.45 1.49 -4.90
N LEU A 81 12.59 0.58 -5.39
CA LEU A 81 12.19 -0.62 -4.64
C LEU A 81 13.37 -1.58 -4.46
N ASN A 82 14.19 -1.79 -5.49
CA ASN A 82 15.39 -2.61 -5.40
C ASN A 82 16.37 -2.05 -4.35
N GLN A 83 16.53 -0.73 -4.29
CA GLN A 83 17.36 -0.11 -3.25
C GLN A 83 16.70 -0.17 -1.87
N ALA A 84 15.37 -0.02 -1.77
CA ALA A 84 14.65 -0.17 -0.51
C ALA A 84 14.82 -1.57 0.08
N GLU A 85 14.82 -2.62 -0.75
CA GLU A 85 15.14 -3.99 -0.33
C GLU A 85 16.61 -4.13 0.11
N LYS A 86 17.57 -3.59 -0.65
CA LYS A 86 19.00 -3.58 -0.27
C LYS A 86 19.26 -2.87 1.06
N PHE A 87 18.50 -1.82 1.36
CA PHE A 87 18.57 -1.09 2.63
C PHE A 87 17.69 -1.69 3.73
N ALA A 88 17.04 -2.83 3.48
CA ALA A 88 16.13 -3.51 4.40
C ALA A 88 14.95 -2.65 4.89
N TRP A 89 14.50 -1.69 4.08
CA TRP A 89 13.24 -0.94 4.35
C TRP A 89 12.02 -1.81 4.05
N ILE A 90 12.19 -2.75 3.11
CA ILE A 90 11.19 -3.73 2.71
C ILE A 90 11.87 -5.10 2.58
N THR A 91 11.08 -6.16 2.67
CA THR A 91 11.52 -7.55 2.58
C THR A 91 11.74 -8.02 1.14
N SER A 92 10.97 -7.50 0.18
CA SER A 92 11.02 -7.92 -1.23
C SER A 92 10.56 -6.80 -2.16
N ALA A 93 11.42 -6.37 -3.09
CA ALA A 93 11.04 -5.41 -4.13
C ALA A 93 9.96 -5.96 -5.07
N GLN A 94 9.93 -7.29 -5.28
CA GLN A 94 8.92 -7.95 -6.10
C GLN A 94 7.52 -7.83 -5.47
N THR A 95 7.40 -8.06 -4.17
CA THR A 95 6.15 -7.89 -3.43
C THR A 95 5.62 -6.45 -3.57
N TRP A 96 6.51 -5.46 -3.46
CA TRP A 96 6.14 -4.05 -3.60
C TRP A 96 5.82 -3.64 -5.03
N THR A 97 6.44 -4.31 -6.01
CA THR A 97 6.05 -4.17 -7.41
C THR A 97 4.62 -4.68 -7.61
N ARG A 98 4.27 -5.83 -7.02
CA ARG A 98 2.90 -6.37 -7.07
C ARG A 98 1.89 -5.47 -6.37
N ILE A 99 2.23 -4.90 -5.21
CA ILE A 99 1.40 -3.89 -4.52
C ILE A 99 1.07 -2.72 -5.46
N ARG A 100 2.06 -2.22 -6.21
CA ARG A 100 1.87 -1.13 -7.17
C ARG A 100 1.00 -1.54 -8.37
N GLU A 101 1.10 -2.78 -8.83
CA GLU A 101 0.21 -3.29 -9.88
C GLU A 101 -1.23 -3.39 -9.39
N LEU A 102 -1.45 -3.94 -8.20
CA LEU A 102 -2.79 -4.06 -7.60
C LEU A 102 -3.44 -2.71 -7.37
N ARG A 103 -2.67 -1.66 -7.02
CA ARG A 103 -3.15 -0.28 -6.97
C ARG A 103 -3.71 0.18 -8.32
N ASN A 104 -3.03 -0.15 -9.42
CA ASN A 104 -3.51 0.20 -10.77
C ASN A 104 -4.74 -0.59 -11.14
N ILE A 105 -4.75 -1.88 -10.83
CA ILE A 105 -5.89 -2.77 -11.07
C ILE A 105 -7.11 -2.27 -10.28
N ALA A 106 -6.98 -2.02 -8.97
CA ALA A 106 -8.09 -1.52 -8.15
C ALA A 106 -8.66 -0.16 -8.59
N ALA A 107 -7.95 0.60 -9.44
CA ALA A 107 -8.43 1.87 -10.01
C ALA A 107 -9.19 1.71 -11.34
N HIS A 108 -9.26 0.50 -11.92
CA HIS A 108 -9.99 0.20 -13.15
C HIS A 108 -11.21 -0.70 -12.85
N GLU A 109 -12.27 -0.58 -13.64
CA GLU A 109 -13.47 -1.43 -13.54
C GLU A 109 -13.20 -2.84 -14.11
N TYR A 110 -13.52 -3.89 -13.35
CA TYR A 110 -13.39 -5.30 -13.73
C TYR A 110 -14.73 -6.04 -13.59
N GLY A 111 -14.82 -7.23 -14.19
CA GLY A 111 -15.91 -8.18 -13.94
C GLY A 111 -15.87 -8.78 -12.52
N ILE A 112 -17.01 -9.30 -12.06
CA ILE A 112 -17.26 -9.77 -10.69
C ILE A 112 -16.25 -10.86 -10.23
N ASP A 113 -15.89 -11.80 -11.10
CA ASP A 113 -14.96 -12.90 -10.74
C ASP A 113 -13.51 -12.42 -10.53
N ASP A 114 -13.09 -11.40 -11.28
CA ASP A 114 -11.77 -10.78 -11.13
C ASP A 114 -11.69 -9.92 -9.86
N TYR A 115 -12.84 -9.36 -9.44
CA TYR A 115 -12.96 -8.57 -8.23
C TYR A 115 -12.59 -9.38 -6.97
N MET A 116 -13.10 -10.60 -6.82
CA MET A 116 -12.86 -11.39 -5.60
C MET A 116 -11.38 -11.76 -5.43
N LYS A 117 -10.71 -12.13 -6.52
CA LYS A 117 -9.27 -12.45 -6.51
C LYS A 117 -8.43 -11.22 -6.16
N LEU A 118 -8.78 -10.06 -6.72
CA LEU A 118 -8.14 -8.79 -6.40
C LEU A 118 -8.20 -8.52 -4.89
N TYR A 119 -9.36 -8.62 -4.26
CA TYR A 119 -9.49 -8.34 -2.83
C TYR A 119 -8.77 -9.34 -1.93
N GLN A 120 -8.78 -10.62 -2.28
CA GLN A 120 -7.98 -11.62 -1.56
C GLN A 120 -6.49 -11.28 -1.61
N GLU A 121 -6.00 -10.83 -2.75
CA GLU A 121 -4.60 -10.45 -2.90
C GLU A 121 -4.26 -9.16 -2.16
N LEU A 122 -5.12 -8.14 -2.25
CA LEU A 122 -5.00 -6.90 -1.46
C LEU A 122 -4.94 -7.21 0.04
N MET A 123 -5.80 -8.10 0.54
CA MET A 123 -5.80 -8.52 1.95
C MET A 123 -4.50 -9.24 2.34
N THR A 124 -3.96 -10.07 1.46
CA THR A 124 -2.73 -10.84 1.68
C THR A 124 -1.52 -9.92 1.77
N LEU A 125 -1.47 -8.86 0.96
CA LEU A 125 -0.36 -7.91 0.90
C LEU A 125 -0.49 -6.70 1.85
N THR A 126 -1.66 -6.49 2.44
CA THR A 126 -1.87 -5.39 3.41
C THR A 126 -0.91 -5.43 4.60
N PRO A 127 -0.60 -6.58 5.22
CA PRO A 127 0.38 -6.65 6.31
C PRO A 127 1.75 -6.06 5.95
N GLU A 128 2.24 -6.26 4.72
CA GLU A 128 3.52 -5.71 4.25
C GLU A 128 3.51 -4.17 4.24
N ILE A 129 2.41 -3.57 3.78
CA ILE A 129 2.25 -2.10 3.76
C ILE A 129 2.17 -1.56 5.18
N LEU A 130 1.44 -2.24 6.07
CA LEU A 130 1.30 -1.82 7.47
C LEU A 130 2.63 -1.91 8.24
N ALA A 131 3.48 -2.87 7.89
CA ALA A 131 4.79 -3.08 8.51
C ALA A 131 5.88 -2.12 8.00
N ALA A 132 5.73 -1.58 6.78
CA ALA A 132 6.73 -0.72 6.14
C ALA A 132 6.99 0.62 6.86
N ILE A 133 6.05 1.04 7.70
CA ILE A 133 6.15 2.28 8.47
C ILE A 133 6.69 1.91 9.85
N PRO A 134 7.89 2.37 10.23
CA PRO A 134 8.45 2.10 11.55
C PRO A 134 7.51 2.61 12.64
N LYS A 135 7.33 1.82 13.71
CA LYS A 135 6.59 2.27 14.89
C LYS A 135 7.33 3.48 15.47
N SER A 136 6.62 4.60 15.60
CA SER A 136 7.12 5.79 16.29
C SER A 136 7.28 5.52 17.78
#